data_AF-A0A9J6EWD4-F1
#
_entry.id   AF-A0A9J6EWD4-F1
#
_cell.length_a   1.000
_cell.length_b   1.000
_cell.length_c   1.000
_cell.angle_alpha   90.00
_cell.angle_beta   90.00
_cell.angle_gamma   90.00
#
_symmetry.space_group_name_H-M   'P 1'
#
loop_
_entity.id
_entity.type
_entity.pdbx_description
1 polymer ?
#
loop_
_entity_poly.entity_id
_entity_poly.type
_entity_poly.pdbx_seq_one_letter_code
_entity_poly.pdbx_strand_id
1 'polypeptide(L)'
;MEDPSVFFGRSERASVGARRVLQRAFRDGSIVPILSVAIILVIMVTMAVMLQVYLVRKITARSGGELSWKMFQPWHSAEQRYAGRRGASGIELFQADSDPLEIELDERSPEFPGKARYSMLGNSFYLGEQKSFCLFNSKNSGLSRHGVVYNLSSFPYHLCTHAIYSSAAIDSTNSLQGSNVEVDLLQNAFGKFPGLKAGNPFLRVFVGVDDDASLHRISQDAESLVNFTLKSLRWVLERRFNGIFLRWSPPLKEGASQFPALVSHMTNTFKRVHGLSVGVIVPLTSDGRDLYADVGHFLDVLEPYSILVDPLTAGSTGTGDGSSYFRSFFPYTTDSIAKYRDFFARTVETERSKYNYICYPVSIAGYSLALEDLAASSVGSRSRRSSPPTIAVSQLKSGLAVTPYDATCATTTDLRANVSIRLRFVVLSARESQWVAYQDKNSLVQLLDALRQVTGGAPCLGVWDPEWDDIAGHCSPQGAKREPYPLTKTIFTDRHRTS
;
A
#
# COMPACT_ATOMS: atom_id res chain seq x y z
N MET A 1 30.02 76.94 46.03
CA MET A 1 29.52 76.89 47.42
C MET A 1 28.01 76.83 47.27
N GLU A 2 27.50 75.59 47.24
CA GLU A 2 26.12 75.09 47.03
C GLU A 2 26.31 73.58 46.73
N ASP A 3 25.49 72.61 47.12
CA ASP A 3 24.77 72.24 48.33
C ASP A 3 24.51 70.71 48.17
N PRO A 4 24.74 69.81 49.15
CA PRO A 4 24.55 68.38 48.98
C PRO A 4 23.29 67.88 49.68
N SER A 5 22.27 67.41 48.94
CA SER A 5 21.36 66.38 49.45
C SER A 5 20.54 65.74 48.32
N VAL A 6 20.90 64.50 48.01
CA VAL A 6 20.26 63.58 47.08
C VAL A 6 19.40 62.59 47.88
N PHE A 7 18.11 62.58 47.55
CA PHE A 7 17.19 61.44 47.55
C PHE A 7 17.02 60.59 48.82
N PHE A 8 16.04 60.99 49.65
CA PHE A 8 15.17 60.05 50.37
C PHE A 8 13.74 60.16 49.79
N GLY A 9 13.06 59.03 49.54
CA GLY A 9 11.61 59.00 49.35
C GLY A 9 11.11 58.24 48.11
N ARG A 10 11.20 56.90 48.12
CA ARG A 10 10.43 56.06 47.19
C ARG A 10 9.91 54.80 47.89
N SER A 11 8.89 54.98 48.73
CA SER A 11 8.14 53.84 49.30
C SER A 11 6.73 54.28 49.73
N GLU A 12 5.88 54.75 48.79
CA GLU A 12 4.45 54.92 49.10
C GLU A 12 3.51 55.04 47.89
N ARG A 13 3.83 54.42 46.74
CA ARG A 13 2.92 54.44 45.55
C ARG A 13 2.53 53.06 45.00
N ALA A 14 2.78 51.97 45.73
CA ALA A 14 2.42 50.63 45.26
C ALA A 14 1.01 50.15 45.68
N SER A 15 0.36 50.77 46.67
CA SER A 15 -0.89 50.22 47.25
C SER A 15 -2.20 50.77 46.65
N VAL A 16 -2.16 51.86 45.87
CA VAL A 16 -3.38 52.48 45.30
C VAL A 16 -3.74 51.91 43.92
N GLY A 17 -2.78 51.33 43.19
CA GLY A 17 -2.99 50.74 41.86
C GLY A 17 -3.76 49.41 41.89
N ALA A 18 -3.49 48.55 42.88
CA ALA A 18 -4.08 47.21 42.95
C ALA A 18 -5.60 47.23 43.25
N ARG A 19 -6.09 48.19 44.02
CA ARG A 19 -7.53 48.31 44.34
C ARG A 19 -8.38 48.76 43.15
N ARG A 20 -7.85 49.57 42.22
CA ARG A 20 -8.60 50.02 41.04
C ARG A 20 -8.71 48.96 39.94
N VAL A 21 -7.75 48.04 39.86
CA VAL A 21 -7.79 46.91 38.89
C VAL A 21 -8.82 45.87 39.33
N LEU A 22 -8.88 45.57 40.63
CA LEU A 22 -9.88 44.63 41.19
C LEU A 22 -11.33 45.16 41.10
N GLN A 23 -11.55 46.48 41.27
CA GLN A 23 -12.90 47.06 41.16
C GLN A 23 -13.43 47.13 39.72
N ARG A 24 -12.57 47.16 38.69
CA ARG A 24 -13.03 47.05 37.29
C ARG A 24 -13.40 45.62 36.91
N ALA A 25 -12.63 44.62 37.39
CA ALA A 25 -12.95 43.21 37.14
C ALA A 25 -14.30 42.75 37.73
N PHE A 26 -14.75 43.37 38.82
CA PHE A 26 -16.08 43.10 39.41
C PHE A 26 -17.25 43.68 38.63
N ARG A 27 -17.03 44.71 37.81
CA ARG A 27 -18.09 45.40 37.07
C ARG A 27 -18.37 44.80 35.69
N ASP A 28 -17.40 44.10 35.11
CA ASP A 28 -17.47 43.59 33.72
C ASP A 28 -17.82 42.09 33.63
N GLY A 29 -18.41 41.50 34.68
CA GLY A 29 -18.93 40.11 34.64
C GLY A 29 -17.91 38.99 34.40
N SER A 30 -16.61 39.30 34.39
CA SER A 30 -15.54 38.41 33.96
C SER A 30 -15.02 37.47 35.05
N ILE A 31 -15.61 37.49 36.25
CA ILE A 31 -15.25 36.60 37.37
C ILE A 31 -16.03 35.27 37.35
N VAL A 32 -17.19 35.24 36.68
CA VAL A 32 -17.99 34.02 36.52
C VAL A 32 -17.25 32.85 35.83
N PRO A 33 -16.41 33.06 34.78
CA PRO A 33 -15.68 31.96 34.15
C PRO A 33 -14.49 31.42 34.95
N ILE A 34 -13.93 32.17 35.92
CA ILE A 34 -12.77 31.71 36.69
C ILE A 34 -13.21 30.76 37.82
N LEU A 35 -14.32 31.08 38.48
CA LEU A 35 -14.94 30.20 39.48
C LEU A 35 -15.46 28.91 38.84
N SER A 36 -15.99 28.96 37.62
CA SER A 36 -16.47 27.75 36.93
C SER A 36 -15.32 26.81 36.55
N VAL A 37 -14.19 27.34 36.07
CA VAL A 37 -13.00 26.53 35.73
C VAL A 37 -12.40 25.87 36.97
N ALA A 38 -12.31 26.59 38.11
CA ALA A 38 -11.81 26.03 39.35
C ALA A 38 -12.71 24.89 39.88
N ILE A 39 -14.04 25.05 39.81
CA ILE A 39 -14.99 24.01 40.22
C ILE A 39 -14.89 22.78 39.30
N ILE A 40 -14.76 22.97 37.98
CA ILE A 40 -14.58 21.87 37.01
C ILE A 40 -13.29 21.09 37.30
N LEU A 41 -12.19 21.79 37.62
CA LEU A 41 -10.92 21.13 37.99
C LEU A 41 -11.05 20.31 39.28
N VAL A 42 -11.74 20.82 40.30
CA VAL A 42 -11.98 20.07 41.54
C VAL A 42 -12.84 18.82 41.28
N ILE A 43 -13.86 18.91 40.42
CA ILE A 43 -14.69 17.76 40.02
C ILE A 43 -13.84 16.72 39.27
N MET A 44 -13.00 17.14 38.31
CA MET A 44 -12.12 16.23 37.57
C MET A 44 -11.12 15.50 38.48
N VAL A 45 -10.49 16.21 39.43
CA VAL A 45 -9.55 15.62 40.39
C VAL A 45 -10.26 14.65 41.34
N THR A 46 -11.44 15.01 41.83
CA THR A 46 -12.23 14.11 42.72
C THR A 46 -12.70 12.85 42.00
N MET A 47 -13.12 12.95 40.73
CA MET A 47 -13.44 11.77 39.91
C MET A 47 -12.22 10.87 39.66
N ALA A 48 -11.05 11.45 39.41
CA ALA A 48 -9.82 10.68 39.22
C ALA A 48 -9.41 9.92 40.50
N VAL A 49 -9.52 10.56 41.67
CA VAL A 49 -9.25 9.92 42.97
C VAL A 49 -10.25 8.79 43.24
N MET A 50 -11.55 9.01 43.00
CA MET A 50 -12.58 7.98 43.15
C MET A 50 -12.33 6.78 42.22
N LEU A 51 -11.89 7.02 40.97
CA LEU A 51 -11.54 5.96 40.03
C LEU A 51 -10.33 5.15 40.50
N GLN A 52 -9.29 5.81 41.02
CA GLN A 52 -8.13 5.12 41.59
C GLN A 52 -8.53 4.26 42.81
N VAL A 53 -9.34 4.78 43.72
CA VAL A 53 -9.84 4.01 44.88
C VAL A 53 -10.69 2.82 44.42
N TYR A 54 -11.54 3.01 43.41
CA TYR A 54 -12.35 1.93 42.82
C TYR A 54 -11.46 0.83 42.20
N LEU A 55 -10.43 1.21 41.44
CA LEU A 55 -9.50 0.25 40.82
C LEU A 55 -8.70 -0.51 41.88
N VAL A 56 -8.20 0.17 42.92
CA VAL A 56 -7.48 -0.48 44.04
C VAL A 56 -8.40 -1.45 44.77
N ARG A 57 -9.66 -1.06 45.07
CA ARG A 57 -10.65 -1.96 45.67
C ARG A 57 -10.97 -3.16 44.78
N LYS A 58 -11.08 -2.97 43.46
CA LYS A 58 -11.36 -4.05 42.52
C LYS A 58 -10.19 -5.04 42.41
N ILE A 59 -8.94 -4.55 42.46
CA ILE A 59 -7.73 -5.38 42.44
C ILE A 59 -7.58 -6.15 43.78
N THR A 60 -7.83 -5.49 44.91
CA THR A 60 -7.79 -6.13 46.24
C THR A 60 -8.93 -7.12 46.47
N ALA A 61 -10.13 -6.86 45.94
CA ALA A 61 -11.24 -7.81 46.00
C ALA A 61 -11.03 -9.06 45.11
N ARG A 62 -10.22 -8.95 44.03
CA ARG A 62 -9.86 -10.08 43.16
C ARG A 62 -8.70 -10.92 43.70
N SER A 63 -7.87 -10.36 44.59
CA SER A 63 -6.67 -11.02 45.14
C SER A 63 -6.92 -11.57 46.54
N GLY A 64 -7.98 -12.37 46.72
CA GLY A 64 -8.31 -13.05 47.99
C GLY A 64 -7.26 -14.09 48.44
N GLY A 65 -6.01 -13.68 48.60
CA GLY A 65 -4.86 -14.47 49.03
C GLY A 65 -3.74 -13.53 49.51
N GLU A 66 -3.20 -13.84 50.68
CA GLU A 66 -2.08 -13.13 51.32
C GLU A 66 -0.95 -12.82 50.33
N LEU A 67 -0.58 -11.55 50.22
CA LEU A 67 0.63 -11.09 49.52
C LEU A 67 1.88 -11.48 50.33
N SER A 68 2.33 -12.72 50.15
CA SER A 68 3.64 -13.20 50.62
C SER A 68 4.76 -12.66 49.72
N TRP A 69 5.55 -11.73 50.26
CA TRP A 69 6.80 -11.24 49.67
C TRP A 69 7.87 -12.33 49.64
N LYS A 70 7.91 -13.15 48.58
CA LYS A 70 9.07 -13.97 48.23
C LYS A 70 9.35 -13.87 46.73
N MET A 71 9.92 -12.74 46.35
CA MET A 71 10.55 -12.55 45.04
C MET A 71 12.02 -12.25 45.31
N PHE A 72 12.84 -13.30 45.39
CA PHE A 72 14.31 -13.32 45.21
C PHE A 72 14.82 -14.68 45.68
N GLN A 73 14.87 -15.68 44.80
CA GLN A 73 15.93 -16.70 44.84
C GLN A 73 16.19 -17.27 43.42
N PRO A 74 17.44 -17.66 43.11
CA PRO A 74 17.90 -17.98 41.77
C PRO A 74 17.56 -19.43 41.37
N TRP A 75 17.31 -19.58 40.08
CA TRP A 75 17.10 -20.85 39.38
C TRP A 75 18.31 -21.80 39.52
N HIS A 76 18.07 -22.99 40.07
CA HIS A 76 18.88 -24.17 39.81
C HIS A 76 18.00 -25.32 39.31
N SER A 77 18.54 -25.98 38.30
CA SER A 77 18.11 -27.17 37.56
C SER A 77 17.65 -28.36 38.40
N ALA A 78 16.64 -29.08 37.91
CA ALA A 78 16.68 -30.54 37.76
C ALA A 78 15.43 -31.07 37.01
N GLU A 79 15.69 -31.93 36.03
CA GLU A 79 14.73 -32.87 35.44
C GLU A 79 14.09 -33.76 36.51
N GLN A 80 12.81 -34.11 36.36
CA GLN A 80 12.38 -35.52 36.44
C GLN A 80 10.97 -35.75 35.89
N ARG A 81 10.88 -36.88 35.18
CA ARG A 81 9.73 -37.53 34.55
C ARG A 81 8.64 -37.88 35.56
N TYR A 82 7.37 -37.87 35.16
CA TYR A 82 6.43 -38.97 35.49
C TYR A 82 5.25 -39.05 34.52
N ALA A 83 4.95 -40.29 34.14
CA ALA A 83 3.84 -40.72 33.29
C ALA A 83 2.49 -40.63 34.02
N GLY A 84 1.40 -40.52 33.24
CA GLY A 84 0.08 -40.14 33.73
C GLY A 84 -0.82 -41.22 34.33
N ARG A 85 -2.06 -40.80 34.68
CA ARG A 85 -3.27 -41.63 34.68
C ARG A 85 -4.54 -40.78 34.84
N ARG A 86 -5.62 -41.32 34.26
CA ARG A 86 -7.01 -40.83 34.16
C ARG A 86 -7.70 -40.56 35.51
N GLY A 87 -8.68 -39.66 35.50
CA GLY A 87 -9.76 -39.59 36.50
C GLY A 87 -10.67 -38.39 36.28
N ALA A 88 -11.97 -38.64 36.14
CA ALA A 88 -13.02 -37.70 35.76
C ALA A 88 -13.41 -36.69 36.85
N SER A 89 -13.93 -35.52 36.44
CA SER A 89 -15.27 -34.99 36.76
C SER A 89 -15.30 -33.47 36.90
N GLY A 90 -16.21 -32.83 36.17
CA GLY A 90 -17.03 -31.74 36.68
C GLY A 90 -16.43 -30.33 36.73
N ILE A 91 -17.24 -29.39 36.19
CA ILE A 91 -17.16 -27.93 36.29
C ILE A 91 -16.33 -27.29 35.17
N GLU A 92 -17.00 -27.02 34.04
CA GLU A 92 -16.56 -26.00 33.07
C GLU A 92 -16.65 -24.63 33.74
N LEU A 93 -15.56 -24.24 34.38
CA LEU A 93 -15.24 -22.84 34.61
C LEU A 93 -14.85 -22.26 33.25
N PHE A 94 -15.68 -21.37 32.71
CA PHE A 94 -15.29 -20.50 31.60
C PHE A 94 -14.14 -19.61 32.06
N GLN A 95 -12.91 -20.06 31.80
CA GLN A 95 -11.72 -19.27 31.99
C GLN A 95 -10.67 -19.66 30.96
N ALA A 96 -10.56 -18.85 29.91
CA ALA A 96 -9.29 -18.37 29.40
C ALA A 96 -9.58 -17.22 28.44
N ASP A 97 -9.24 -16.01 28.88
CA ASP A 97 -8.70 -14.98 28.00
C ASP A 97 -7.54 -15.62 27.24
N SER A 98 -7.81 -16.17 26.05
CA SER A 98 -6.76 -16.52 25.10
C SER A 98 -6.04 -15.23 24.73
N ASP A 99 -4.71 -15.22 24.81
CA ASP A 99 -3.90 -14.14 24.26
C ASP A 99 -4.37 -13.90 22.81
N PRO A 100 -4.75 -12.67 22.41
CA PRO A 100 -5.25 -12.39 21.06
C PRO A 100 -4.26 -12.76 19.93
N LEU A 101 -3.04 -13.17 20.28
CA LEU A 101 -1.99 -13.63 19.37
C LEU A 101 -1.78 -15.16 19.34
N GLU A 102 -2.49 -15.94 20.16
CA GLU A 102 -2.42 -17.41 20.12
C GLU A 102 -3.28 -17.95 18.96
N ILE A 103 -2.77 -17.80 17.74
CA ILE A 103 -3.40 -18.34 16.53
C ILE A 103 -2.88 -19.76 16.33
N GLU A 104 -3.75 -20.74 16.49
CA GLU A 104 -3.48 -22.13 16.10
C GLU A 104 -3.34 -22.18 14.57
N LEU A 105 -2.11 -21.99 14.09
CA LEU A 105 -1.79 -22.10 12.67
C LEU A 105 -1.81 -23.57 12.29
N ASP A 106 -2.98 -24.03 11.84
CA ASP A 106 -3.21 -25.35 11.28
C ASP A 106 -2.05 -25.69 10.31
N GLU A 107 -1.30 -26.79 10.50
CA GLU A 107 -0.04 -27.08 9.78
C GLU A 107 -0.21 -27.23 8.25
N ARG A 108 -1.45 -27.27 7.77
CA ARG A 108 -1.81 -27.53 6.38
C ARG A 108 -1.19 -26.53 5.38
N SER A 109 -0.17 -26.96 4.63
CA SER A 109 0.41 -26.18 3.53
C SER A 109 -0.68 -25.63 2.59
N PRO A 110 -0.61 -24.34 2.21
CA PRO A 110 -1.60 -23.76 1.30
C PRO A 110 -1.60 -24.54 0.00
N GLU A 111 -2.79 -24.85 -0.49
CA GLU A 111 -2.97 -25.63 -1.70
C GLU A 111 -2.36 -24.87 -2.90
N PHE A 112 -1.38 -25.48 -3.57
CA PHE A 112 -0.80 -24.90 -4.77
C PHE A 112 -1.85 -24.94 -5.90
N PRO A 113 -2.12 -23.81 -6.59
CA PRO A 113 -3.23 -23.72 -7.55
C PRO A 113 -3.03 -24.50 -8.86
N GLY A 114 -2.03 -25.37 -9.01
CA GLY A 114 -1.83 -26.15 -10.24
C GLY A 114 -0.51 -26.89 -10.34
N LYS A 115 0.01 -27.08 -11.55
CA LYS A 115 1.43 -27.44 -11.79
C LYS A 115 2.18 -26.19 -12.22
N ALA A 116 3.45 -26.06 -11.83
CA ALA A 116 4.24 -24.92 -12.25
C ALA A 116 4.36 -24.92 -13.79
N ARG A 117 3.77 -23.89 -14.41
CA ARG A 117 3.70 -23.80 -15.88
C ARG A 117 4.99 -23.27 -16.50
N TYR A 118 5.79 -22.56 -15.71
CA TYR A 118 6.96 -21.84 -16.19
C TYR A 118 8.19 -22.17 -15.33
N SER A 119 9.36 -22.13 -15.97
CA SER A 119 10.64 -22.38 -15.30
C SER A 119 11.05 -21.17 -14.46
N MET A 120 11.63 -21.44 -13.30
CA MET A 120 12.26 -20.44 -12.45
C MET A 120 13.49 -19.82 -13.14
N LEU A 121 13.78 -18.56 -12.78
CA LEU A 121 15.04 -17.90 -13.10
C LEU A 121 16.18 -18.44 -12.19
N GLY A 122 17.42 -18.01 -12.43
CA GLY A 122 18.54 -18.41 -11.57
C GLY A 122 18.41 -17.88 -10.14
N ASN A 123 18.97 -18.59 -9.15
CA ASN A 123 18.90 -18.21 -7.72
C ASN A 123 19.36 -16.77 -7.44
N SER A 124 20.35 -16.27 -8.20
CA SER A 124 20.86 -14.89 -8.09
C SER A 124 19.77 -13.84 -8.32
N PHE A 125 18.75 -14.15 -9.13
CA PHE A 125 17.61 -13.26 -9.35
C PHE A 125 16.77 -13.07 -8.09
N TYR A 126 16.51 -14.15 -7.34
CA TYR A 126 15.63 -14.10 -6.17
C TYR A 126 16.34 -13.65 -4.89
N LEU A 127 17.60 -14.07 -4.75
CA LEU A 127 18.41 -13.81 -3.56
C LEU A 127 19.19 -12.49 -3.66
N GLY A 128 19.27 -11.88 -4.85
CA GLY A 128 19.96 -10.61 -5.06
C GLY A 128 19.27 -9.41 -4.41
N GLU A 129 19.97 -8.27 -4.40
CA GLU A 129 19.45 -7.00 -3.89
C GLU A 129 18.35 -6.39 -4.77
N GLN A 130 18.27 -6.83 -6.03
CA GLN A 130 17.23 -6.37 -6.93
C GLN A 130 15.91 -7.10 -6.70
N LYS A 131 14.81 -6.37 -6.58
CA LYS A 131 13.48 -6.93 -6.35
C LYS A 131 12.55 -6.68 -7.55
N SER A 132 11.62 -7.62 -7.73
CA SER A 132 10.71 -7.70 -8.86
C SER A 132 9.30 -7.93 -8.33
N PHE A 133 8.47 -6.88 -8.40
CA PHE A 133 7.09 -6.90 -7.91
C PHE A 133 6.11 -7.25 -9.03
N CYS A 134 5.13 -8.10 -8.75
CA CYS A 134 4.06 -8.41 -9.68
C CYS A 134 2.71 -8.26 -8.99
N LEU A 135 1.80 -7.51 -9.58
CA LEU A 135 0.45 -7.36 -9.06
C LEU A 135 -0.50 -8.36 -9.74
N PHE A 136 -1.20 -9.17 -8.97
CA PHE A 136 -2.29 -10.02 -9.45
C PHE A 136 -3.62 -9.31 -9.23
N ASN A 137 -4.25 -8.83 -10.30
CA ASN A 137 -5.58 -8.24 -10.22
C ASN A 137 -6.67 -9.31 -10.34
N SER A 138 -7.36 -9.61 -9.24
CA SER A 138 -8.38 -10.67 -9.19
C SER A 138 -9.59 -10.37 -10.07
N LYS A 139 -9.89 -9.09 -10.34
CA LYS A 139 -10.96 -8.66 -11.25
C LYS A 139 -10.74 -9.11 -12.69
N ASN A 140 -9.49 -9.38 -13.05
CA ASN A 140 -9.07 -9.79 -14.39
C ASN A 140 -8.84 -11.32 -14.47
N SER A 141 -9.03 -12.04 -13.37
CA SER A 141 -9.03 -13.51 -13.38
C SER A 141 -10.17 -14.02 -14.26
N GLY A 142 -9.90 -15.02 -15.11
CA GLY A 142 -10.84 -15.58 -16.07
C GLY A 142 -10.67 -15.06 -17.50
N LEU A 143 -9.86 -14.01 -17.73
CA LEU A 143 -9.57 -13.53 -19.09
C LEU A 143 -8.88 -14.63 -19.92
N SER A 144 -9.55 -15.12 -20.96
CA SER A 144 -9.03 -16.17 -21.84
C SER A 144 -8.47 -15.56 -23.12
N ARG A 145 -7.18 -15.79 -23.41
CA ARG A 145 -6.52 -15.33 -24.62
C ARG A 145 -5.65 -16.44 -25.21
N HIS A 146 -5.83 -16.70 -26.51
CA HIS A 146 -5.12 -17.75 -27.24
C HIS A 146 -5.11 -19.13 -26.55
N GLY A 147 -6.25 -19.51 -25.94
CA GLY A 147 -6.41 -20.78 -25.23
C GLY A 147 -5.80 -20.82 -23.82
N VAL A 148 -5.35 -19.68 -23.28
CA VAL A 148 -4.82 -19.55 -21.93
C VAL A 148 -5.69 -18.60 -21.11
N VAL A 149 -6.17 -19.08 -19.97
CA VAL A 149 -6.95 -18.29 -19.02
C VAL A 149 -6.02 -17.64 -17.99
N TYR A 150 -6.13 -16.32 -17.81
CA TYR A 150 -5.46 -15.61 -16.73
C TYR A 150 -6.06 -16.01 -15.38
N ASN A 151 -5.26 -16.66 -14.53
CA ASN A 151 -5.62 -17.01 -13.16
C ASN A 151 -4.34 -17.26 -12.35
N LEU A 152 -4.45 -17.78 -11.13
CA LEU A 152 -3.31 -18.07 -10.28
C LEU A 152 -2.27 -19.01 -10.92
N SER A 153 -2.70 -19.98 -11.73
CA SER A 153 -1.79 -20.94 -12.39
C SER A 153 -1.01 -20.33 -13.54
N SER A 154 -1.56 -19.32 -14.21
CA SER A 154 -0.90 -18.63 -15.31
C SER A 154 -0.17 -17.36 -14.88
N PHE A 155 -0.47 -16.79 -13.71
CA PHE A 155 0.19 -15.61 -13.16
C PHE A 155 1.72 -15.76 -13.18
N PRO A 156 2.51 -14.74 -13.58
CA PRO A 156 3.95 -14.90 -13.82
C PRO A 156 4.79 -14.91 -12.53
N TYR A 157 4.37 -15.62 -11.48
CA TYR A 157 5.07 -15.64 -10.17
C TYR A 157 6.54 -16.09 -10.24
N HIS A 158 6.93 -16.85 -11.26
CA HIS A 158 8.31 -17.26 -11.52
C HIS A 158 9.21 -16.08 -11.92
N LEU A 159 8.65 -14.96 -12.40
CA LEU A 159 9.40 -13.75 -12.73
C LEU A 159 9.47 -12.76 -11.56
N CYS A 160 8.88 -13.08 -10.42
CA CYS A 160 8.66 -12.15 -9.32
C CYS A 160 9.42 -12.61 -8.07
N THR A 161 9.94 -11.65 -7.31
CA THR A 161 10.39 -11.89 -5.92
C THR A 161 9.28 -11.54 -4.92
N HIS A 162 8.40 -10.61 -5.29
CA HIS A 162 7.26 -10.18 -4.51
C HIS A 162 6.00 -10.21 -5.38
N ALA A 163 4.90 -10.74 -4.85
CA ALA A 163 3.60 -10.74 -5.52
C ALA A 163 2.51 -10.17 -4.61
N ILE A 164 1.66 -9.29 -5.16
CA ILE A 164 0.58 -8.64 -4.42
C ILE A 164 -0.76 -9.07 -5.00
N TYR A 165 -1.63 -9.62 -4.17
CA TYR A 165 -3.01 -9.89 -4.53
C TYR A 165 -3.83 -8.60 -4.41
N SER A 166 -4.36 -8.11 -5.54
CA SER A 166 -5.16 -6.89 -5.65
C SER A 166 -6.62 -7.26 -5.98
N SER A 167 -7.59 -7.02 -5.10
CA SER A 167 -7.47 -6.42 -3.76
C SER A 167 -8.50 -6.97 -2.77
N ALA A 168 -8.16 -6.92 -1.49
CA ALA A 168 -9.13 -7.01 -0.40
C ALA A 168 -9.86 -5.67 -0.22
N ALA A 169 -11.12 -5.73 0.19
CA ALA A 169 -11.91 -4.59 0.65
C ALA A 169 -12.00 -4.58 2.18
N ILE A 170 -12.49 -3.49 2.75
CA ILE A 170 -12.73 -3.36 4.18
C ILE A 170 -14.25 -3.37 4.42
N ASP A 171 -14.72 -4.20 5.35
CA ASP A 171 -16.13 -4.23 5.73
C ASP A 171 -16.48 -3.12 6.75
N SER A 172 -17.77 -3.02 7.09
CA SER A 172 -18.25 -2.04 8.07
C SER A 172 -17.71 -2.24 9.49
N THR A 173 -17.13 -3.41 9.78
CA THR A 173 -16.53 -3.77 11.07
C THR A 173 -15.02 -3.53 11.11
N ASN A 174 -14.45 -2.90 10.07
CA ASN A 174 -13.01 -2.73 9.87
C ASN A 174 -12.27 -4.08 9.74
N SER A 175 -12.86 -5.07 9.08
CA SER A 175 -12.21 -6.35 8.77
C SER A 175 -11.92 -6.48 7.28
N LEU A 176 -10.86 -7.21 6.92
CA LEU A 176 -10.56 -7.52 5.53
C LEU A 176 -11.54 -8.56 4.98
N GLN A 177 -12.09 -8.27 3.80
CA GLN A 177 -12.99 -9.16 3.08
C GLN A 177 -12.65 -9.21 1.59
N GLY A 178 -13.19 -10.23 0.90
CA GLY A 178 -13.06 -10.30 -0.55
C GLY A 178 -13.90 -9.25 -1.26
N SER A 179 -13.32 -8.69 -2.32
CA SER A 179 -13.98 -7.69 -3.17
C SER A 179 -14.62 -8.33 -4.41
N ASN A 180 -14.17 -9.53 -4.80
CA ASN A 180 -14.71 -10.29 -5.93
C ASN A 180 -15.24 -11.64 -5.45
N VAL A 181 -16.56 -11.76 -5.27
CA VAL A 181 -17.20 -12.98 -4.74
C VAL A 181 -16.82 -14.23 -5.54
N GLU A 182 -16.80 -14.14 -6.87
CA GLU A 182 -16.53 -15.28 -7.75
C GLU A 182 -15.11 -15.84 -7.53
N VAL A 183 -14.12 -14.95 -7.47
CA VAL A 183 -12.71 -15.35 -7.40
C VAL A 183 -12.26 -15.52 -5.96
N ASP A 184 -12.58 -14.57 -5.10
CA ASP A 184 -12.08 -14.51 -3.73
C ASP A 184 -12.78 -15.55 -2.84
N LEU A 185 -14.10 -15.70 -2.98
CA LEU A 185 -14.91 -16.59 -2.14
C LEU A 185 -15.11 -17.96 -2.79
N LEU A 186 -15.71 -18.03 -3.98
CA LEU A 186 -16.06 -19.32 -4.60
C LEU A 186 -14.82 -20.11 -5.02
N GLN A 187 -13.80 -19.44 -5.56
CA GLN A 187 -12.55 -20.09 -5.93
C GLN A 187 -11.52 -20.14 -4.80
N ASN A 188 -11.81 -19.53 -3.64
CA ASN A 188 -10.89 -19.38 -2.50
C ASN A 188 -9.51 -18.84 -2.92
N ALA A 189 -9.48 -17.83 -3.78
CA ALA A 189 -8.24 -17.34 -4.36
C ALA A 189 -7.30 -16.73 -3.30
N PHE A 190 -7.83 -16.11 -2.24
CA PHE A 190 -7.00 -15.64 -1.13
C PHE A 190 -6.30 -16.78 -0.39
N GLY A 191 -6.97 -17.91 -0.18
CA GLY A 191 -6.35 -19.08 0.45
C GLY A 191 -5.32 -19.77 -0.46
N LYS A 192 -5.53 -19.71 -1.78
CA LYS A 192 -4.66 -20.35 -2.79
C LYS A 192 -3.48 -19.48 -3.23
N PHE A 193 -3.57 -18.15 -3.15
CA PHE A 193 -2.53 -17.25 -3.62
C PHE A 193 -1.19 -17.48 -2.88
N PRO A 194 -1.16 -17.67 -1.55
CA PRO A 194 0.08 -18.03 -0.88
C PRO A 194 0.62 -19.42 -1.25
N GLY A 195 -0.23 -20.28 -1.82
CA GLY A 195 0.17 -21.55 -2.41
C GLY A 195 1.20 -21.40 -3.53
N LEU A 196 1.25 -20.26 -4.23
CA LEU A 196 2.23 -19.97 -5.30
C LEU A 196 3.70 -20.19 -4.86
N LYS A 197 3.98 -20.11 -3.55
CA LYS A 197 5.29 -20.42 -2.97
C LYS A 197 5.75 -21.86 -3.21
N ALA A 198 4.84 -22.80 -3.47
CA ALA A 198 5.22 -24.15 -3.86
C ALA A 198 5.89 -24.21 -5.25
N GLY A 199 5.52 -23.31 -6.16
CA GLY A 199 6.16 -23.16 -7.47
C GLY A 199 7.38 -22.23 -7.45
N ASN A 200 7.40 -21.26 -6.52
CA ASN A 200 8.53 -20.35 -6.29
C ASN A 200 8.79 -20.19 -4.78
N PRO A 201 9.69 -21.00 -4.17
CA PRO A 201 9.96 -20.95 -2.73
C PRO A 201 10.54 -19.62 -2.22
N PHE A 202 11.06 -18.78 -3.12
CA PHE A 202 11.63 -17.47 -2.78
C PHE A 202 10.59 -16.34 -2.84
N LEU A 203 9.36 -16.62 -3.29
CA LEU A 203 8.32 -15.63 -3.46
C LEU A 203 7.79 -15.14 -2.11
N ARG A 204 7.78 -13.81 -1.91
CA ARG A 204 6.99 -13.17 -0.86
C ARG A 204 5.63 -12.76 -1.42
N VAL A 205 4.56 -13.11 -0.71
CA VAL A 205 3.18 -12.85 -1.16
C VAL A 205 2.48 -11.91 -0.20
N PHE A 206 1.79 -10.89 -0.72
CA PHE A 206 1.11 -9.87 0.06
C PHE A 206 -0.34 -9.72 -0.37
N VAL A 207 -1.20 -9.28 0.54
CA VAL A 207 -2.54 -8.80 0.19
C VAL A 207 -2.50 -7.28 0.03
N GLY A 208 -3.06 -6.77 -1.07
CA GLY A 208 -3.28 -5.35 -1.30
C GLY A 208 -4.67 -4.94 -0.82
N VAL A 209 -4.76 -3.77 -0.19
CA VAL A 209 -6.02 -3.14 0.23
C VAL A 209 -6.21 -1.86 -0.58
N ASP A 210 -7.35 -1.79 -1.25
CA ASP A 210 -7.70 -0.72 -2.18
C ASP A 210 -9.07 -0.14 -1.83
N ASP A 211 -9.17 0.39 -0.61
CA ASP A 211 -10.36 1.01 -0.04
C ASP A 211 -9.96 2.29 0.70
N ASP A 212 -9.68 3.32 -0.09
CA ASP A 212 -9.16 4.61 0.39
C ASP A 212 -10.08 5.28 1.42
N ALA A 213 -11.41 5.23 1.17
CA ALA A 213 -12.39 5.84 2.07
C ALA A 213 -12.40 5.16 3.45
N SER A 214 -12.37 3.82 3.48
CA SER A 214 -12.31 3.08 4.74
C SER A 214 -10.97 3.28 5.45
N LEU A 215 -9.85 3.27 4.73
CA LEU A 215 -8.52 3.50 5.31
C LEU A 215 -8.40 4.91 5.89
N HIS A 216 -8.93 5.92 5.19
CA HIS A 216 -9.01 7.27 5.71
C HIS A 216 -9.83 7.31 7.00
N ARG A 217 -11.06 6.78 6.99
CA ARG A 217 -11.93 6.72 8.18
C ARG A 217 -11.26 6.01 9.36
N ILE A 218 -10.62 4.87 9.11
CA ILE A 218 -9.92 4.09 10.14
C ILE A 218 -8.75 4.87 10.72
N SER A 219 -8.00 5.59 9.89
CA SER A 219 -6.85 6.37 10.36
C SER A 219 -7.23 7.52 11.30
N GLN A 220 -8.47 8.03 11.21
CA GLN A 220 -8.95 9.15 12.02
C GLN A 220 -9.44 8.75 13.43
N ASP A 221 -9.61 7.45 13.70
CA ASP A 221 -10.15 6.97 14.97
C ASP A 221 -9.22 5.93 15.61
N ALA A 222 -8.77 6.20 16.83
CA ALA A 222 -7.77 5.38 17.51
C ALA A 222 -8.25 3.95 17.78
N GLU A 223 -9.54 3.77 18.12
CA GLU A 223 -10.12 2.45 18.34
C GLU A 223 -10.22 1.66 17.03
N SER A 224 -10.72 2.29 15.98
CA SER A 224 -10.78 1.71 14.64
C SER A 224 -9.41 1.31 14.11
N LEU A 225 -8.39 2.14 14.32
CA LEU A 225 -7.01 1.89 13.93
C LEU A 225 -6.45 0.63 14.61
N VAL A 226 -6.61 0.51 15.93
CA VAL A 226 -6.16 -0.66 16.69
C VAL A 226 -6.94 -1.91 16.26
N ASN A 227 -8.26 -1.81 16.16
CA ASN A 227 -9.13 -2.91 15.79
C ASN A 227 -8.82 -3.44 14.38
N PHE A 228 -8.70 -2.53 13.40
CA PHE A 228 -8.32 -2.87 12.03
C PHE A 228 -6.94 -3.54 11.98
N THR A 229 -5.98 -3.04 12.75
CA THR A 229 -4.62 -3.59 12.79
C THR A 229 -4.61 -5.03 13.28
N LEU A 230 -5.28 -5.31 14.41
CA LEU A 230 -5.32 -6.66 14.99
C LEU A 230 -6.09 -7.64 14.09
N LYS A 231 -7.22 -7.21 13.54
CA LYS A 231 -8.01 -8.01 12.59
C LYS A 231 -7.23 -8.31 11.30
N SER A 232 -6.52 -7.33 10.77
CA SER A 232 -5.68 -7.49 9.58
C SER A 232 -4.50 -8.43 9.85
N LEU A 233 -3.84 -8.31 11.00
CA LEU A 233 -2.76 -9.22 11.42
C LEU A 233 -3.26 -10.66 11.44
N ARG A 234 -4.38 -10.90 12.13
CA ARG A 234 -5.00 -12.23 12.20
C ARG A 234 -5.34 -12.76 10.82
N TRP A 235 -5.99 -11.95 9.98
CA TRP A 235 -6.39 -12.34 8.63
C TRP A 235 -5.18 -12.73 7.75
N VAL A 236 -4.09 -11.95 7.82
CA VAL A 236 -2.83 -12.19 7.09
C VAL A 236 -2.17 -13.49 7.55
N LEU A 237 -2.15 -13.74 8.86
CA LEU A 237 -1.57 -14.95 9.46
C LEU A 237 -2.36 -16.21 9.11
N GLU A 238 -3.67 -16.20 9.33
CA GLU A 238 -4.56 -17.33 9.03
C GLU A 238 -4.47 -17.76 7.55
N ARG A 239 -4.26 -16.80 6.64
CA ARG A 239 -4.12 -17.05 5.20
C ARG A 239 -2.68 -17.23 4.74
N ARG A 240 -1.69 -17.11 5.63
CA ARG A 240 -0.25 -17.32 5.35
C ARG A 240 0.36 -16.37 4.32
N PHE A 241 -0.12 -15.13 4.31
CA PHE A 241 0.54 -14.03 3.59
C PHE A 241 1.80 -13.59 4.33
N ASN A 242 2.75 -13.00 3.60
CA ASN A 242 3.96 -12.39 4.15
C ASN A 242 3.77 -10.93 4.55
N GLY A 243 2.54 -10.41 4.48
CA GLY A 243 2.24 -9.03 4.81
C GLY A 243 1.07 -8.44 4.05
N ILE A 244 0.98 -7.11 4.14
CA ILE A 244 -0.11 -6.31 3.60
C ILE A 244 0.41 -5.03 2.95
N PHE A 245 -0.19 -4.61 1.84
CA PHE A 245 0.04 -3.32 1.21
C PHE A 245 -1.22 -2.46 1.27
N LEU A 246 -1.12 -1.25 1.79
CA LEU A 246 -2.23 -0.30 1.86
C LEU A 246 -2.10 0.72 0.73
N ARG A 247 -3.11 0.85 -0.13
CA ARG A 247 -3.14 1.96 -1.09
C ARG A 247 -3.59 3.22 -0.38
N TRP A 248 -2.75 4.24 -0.47
CA TRP A 248 -3.00 5.53 0.16
C TRP A 248 -3.32 6.58 -0.88
N SER A 249 -4.41 7.32 -0.69
CA SER A 249 -4.64 8.58 -1.39
C SER A 249 -4.56 9.72 -0.36
N PRO A 250 -3.58 10.64 -0.49
CA PRO A 250 -3.47 11.77 0.40
C PRO A 250 -4.71 12.67 0.25
N PRO A 251 -5.20 13.28 1.35
CA PRO A 251 -6.31 14.22 1.28
C PRO A 251 -5.95 15.42 0.39
N LEU A 252 -6.91 15.88 -0.43
CA LEU A 252 -6.74 17.02 -1.35
C LEU A 252 -6.67 18.39 -0.65
N LYS A 253 -7.05 18.45 0.64
CA LYS A 253 -7.05 19.69 1.44
C LYS A 253 -5.93 19.63 2.46
N GLU A 254 -5.31 20.79 2.71
CA GLU A 254 -4.29 20.96 3.75
C GLU A 254 -4.81 20.46 5.10
N GLY A 255 -4.06 19.54 5.71
CA GLY A 255 -4.37 18.92 6.98
C GLY A 255 -3.52 17.67 7.20
N ALA A 256 -3.01 17.49 8.41
CA ALA A 256 -2.18 16.34 8.75
C ALA A 256 -2.97 15.03 8.53
N SER A 257 -2.55 14.25 7.55
CA SER A 257 -3.02 12.89 7.35
C SER A 257 -2.73 12.09 8.62
N GLN A 258 -3.72 11.37 9.16
CA GLN A 258 -3.49 10.42 10.25
C GLN A 258 -3.08 9.02 9.72
N PHE A 259 -2.99 8.87 8.40
CA PHE A 259 -2.57 7.64 7.75
C PHE A 259 -1.17 7.17 8.17
N PRO A 260 -0.16 8.05 8.35
CA PRO A 260 1.14 7.65 8.92
C PRO A 260 1.05 7.01 10.30
N ALA A 261 0.12 7.45 11.15
CA ALA A 261 -0.10 6.82 12.45
C ALA A 261 -0.62 5.38 12.31
N LEU A 262 -1.54 5.14 11.36
CA LEU A 262 -2.01 3.79 11.01
C LEU A 262 -0.84 2.91 10.54
N VAL A 263 -0.02 3.41 9.60
CA VAL A 263 1.13 2.67 9.06
C VAL A 263 2.14 2.34 10.15
N SER A 264 2.47 3.29 11.03
CA SER A 264 3.37 3.05 12.16
C SER A 264 2.82 2.01 13.12
N HIS A 265 1.54 2.11 13.49
CA HIS A 265 0.94 1.17 14.43
C HIS A 265 0.87 -0.25 13.84
N MET A 266 0.46 -0.37 12.57
CA MET A 266 0.46 -1.65 11.87
C MET A 266 1.87 -2.24 11.77
N THR A 267 2.86 -1.42 11.40
CA THR A 267 4.25 -1.88 11.25
C THR A 267 4.82 -2.38 12.58
N ASN A 268 4.63 -1.62 13.67
CA ASN A 268 5.07 -2.01 15.01
C ASN A 268 4.36 -3.27 15.53
N THR A 269 3.15 -3.53 15.07
CA THR A 269 2.37 -4.70 15.46
C THR A 269 2.76 -5.93 14.62
N PHE A 270 2.86 -5.78 13.30
CA PHE A 270 3.22 -6.85 12.37
C PHE A 270 4.65 -7.34 12.59
N LYS A 271 5.60 -6.43 12.86
CA LYS A 271 7.01 -6.79 13.12
C LYS A 271 7.21 -7.66 14.37
N ARG A 272 6.21 -7.77 15.25
CA ARG A 272 6.24 -8.71 16.39
C ARG A 272 6.13 -10.16 15.94
N VAL A 273 5.60 -10.39 14.74
CA VAL A 273 5.47 -11.73 14.15
C VAL A 273 6.49 -11.86 13.03
N HIS A 274 7.41 -12.81 13.18
CA HIS A 274 8.53 -12.97 12.27
C HIS A 274 8.08 -13.19 10.82
N GLY A 275 8.65 -12.41 9.89
CA GLY A 275 8.45 -12.57 8.45
C GLY A 275 7.20 -11.89 7.87
N LEU A 276 6.48 -11.11 8.66
CA LEU A 276 5.42 -10.23 8.18
C LEU A 276 5.93 -8.80 7.96
N SER A 277 5.49 -8.16 6.88
CA SER A 277 5.78 -6.74 6.63
C SER A 277 4.53 -5.96 6.24
N VAL A 278 4.61 -4.65 6.43
CA VAL A 278 3.59 -3.68 6.00
C VAL A 278 4.22 -2.85 4.90
N GLY A 279 3.46 -2.61 3.84
CA GLY A 279 3.84 -1.72 2.76
C GLY A 279 2.74 -0.74 2.41
N VAL A 280 3.11 0.27 1.63
CA VAL A 280 2.21 1.33 1.17
C VAL A 280 2.34 1.49 -0.33
N ILE A 281 1.22 1.74 -1.00
CA ILE A 281 1.19 2.17 -2.39
C ILE A 281 0.86 3.67 -2.37
N VAL A 282 1.78 4.48 -2.87
CA VAL A 282 1.72 5.95 -2.82
C VAL A 282 1.53 6.52 -4.23
N PRO A 283 0.77 7.62 -4.38
CA PRO A 283 0.58 8.23 -5.68
C PRO A 283 1.80 9.06 -6.10
N LEU A 284 1.97 9.20 -7.40
CA LEU A 284 2.94 10.09 -8.02
C LEU A 284 2.28 11.44 -8.33
N THR A 285 2.39 12.39 -7.40
CA THR A 285 1.87 13.76 -7.56
C THR A 285 2.96 14.82 -7.32
N SER A 286 2.89 15.93 -8.05
CA SER A 286 3.85 17.04 -7.96
C SER A 286 3.52 18.03 -6.84
N ASP A 287 2.29 18.04 -6.33
CA ASP A 287 1.74 19.24 -5.68
C ASP A 287 1.48 19.08 -4.17
N GLY A 288 1.69 17.90 -3.59
CA GLY A 288 1.41 17.65 -2.16
C GLY A 288 2.65 17.87 -1.28
N ARG A 289 2.76 19.00 -0.57
CA ARG A 289 3.79 19.16 0.47
C ARG A 289 3.66 18.09 1.56
N ASP A 290 2.42 17.80 1.95
CA ASP A 290 2.11 16.79 2.98
C ASP A 290 2.48 15.37 2.52
N LEU A 291 2.39 15.08 1.20
CA LEU A 291 2.82 13.79 0.65
C LEU A 291 4.27 13.47 1.00
N TYR A 292 5.18 14.40 0.77
CA TYR A 292 6.62 14.15 0.95
C TYR A 292 7.00 14.00 2.42
N ALA A 293 6.35 14.75 3.31
CA ALA A 293 6.54 14.59 4.75
C ALA A 293 6.09 13.21 5.22
N ASP A 294 4.90 12.76 4.79
CA ASP A 294 4.36 11.44 5.12
C ASP A 294 5.22 10.31 4.53
N VAL A 295 5.72 10.47 3.30
CA VAL A 295 6.65 9.51 2.70
C VAL A 295 7.97 9.45 3.47
N GLY A 296 8.50 10.59 3.93
CA GLY A 296 9.64 10.62 4.85
C GLY A 296 9.39 9.80 6.12
N HIS A 297 8.20 9.94 6.72
CA HIS A 297 7.80 9.13 7.87
C HIS A 297 7.69 7.63 7.52
N PHE A 298 7.18 7.28 6.34
CA PHE A 298 7.15 5.88 5.89
C PHE A 298 8.56 5.30 5.76
N LEU A 299 9.51 6.08 5.25
CA LEU A 299 10.91 5.68 5.12
C LEU A 299 11.56 5.41 6.49
N ASP A 300 11.09 6.01 7.57
CA ASP A 300 11.58 5.76 8.93
C ASP A 300 11.02 4.48 9.56
N VAL A 301 9.76 4.13 9.23
CA VAL A 301 9.07 3.03 9.93
C VAL A 301 9.02 1.73 9.14
N LEU A 302 8.93 1.80 7.81
CA LEU A 302 8.78 0.65 6.94
C LEU A 302 10.10 -0.10 6.70
N GLU A 303 10.00 -1.28 6.09
CA GLU A 303 11.16 -2.07 5.68
C GLU A 303 11.58 -1.73 4.24
N PRO A 304 12.80 -2.08 3.81
CA PRO A 304 13.17 -2.01 2.40
C PRO A 304 12.11 -2.65 1.48
N TYR A 305 11.95 -2.09 0.28
CA TYR A 305 11.00 -2.53 -0.74
C TYR A 305 9.51 -2.48 -0.34
N SER A 306 9.16 -1.68 0.68
CA SER A 306 7.78 -1.60 1.20
C SER A 306 7.00 -0.38 0.70
N ILE A 307 7.60 0.50 -0.10
CA ILE A 307 6.91 1.65 -0.71
C ILE A 307 6.80 1.40 -2.21
N LEU A 308 5.59 1.33 -2.75
CA LEU A 308 5.33 1.21 -4.18
C LEU A 308 4.80 2.53 -4.72
N VAL A 309 5.42 3.05 -5.78
CA VAL A 309 4.87 4.20 -6.51
C VAL A 309 3.79 3.71 -7.46
N ASP A 310 2.57 4.25 -7.35
CA ASP A 310 1.46 3.88 -8.22
C ASP A 310 1.69 4.40 -9.66
N PRO A 311 1.96 3.51 -10.64
CA PRO A 311 2.23 3.93 -12.01
C PRO A 311 1.06 4.62 -12.69
N LEU A 312 -0.15 4.38 -12.21
CA LEU A 312 -1.39 4.85 -12.80
C LEU A 312 -1.68 6.31 -12.47
N THR A 313 -1.06 6.84 -11.41
CA THR A 313 -1.19 8.23 -11.00
C THR A 313 -0.20 9.15 -11.70
N ALA A 314 0.81 8.59 -12.39
CA ALA A 314 1.85 9.34 -13.10
C ALA A 314 1.28 10.29 -14.18
N GLY A 315 0.20 9.87 -14.86
CA GLY A 315 -0.53 10.69 -15.83
C GLY A 315 -1.50 11.71 -15.22
N SER A 316 -1.68 11.73 -13.89
CA SER A 316 -2.69 12.56 -13.25
C SER A 316 -2.24 14.01 -13.03
N THR A 317 -3.08 14.99 -13.37
CA THR A 317 -2.84 16.43 -13.11
C THR A 317 -3.28 16.86 -11.70
N GLY A 318 -3.10 16.00 -10.70
CA GLY A 318 -3.29 16.37 -9.29
C GLY A 318 -4.75 16.50 -8.80
N THR A 319 -5.76 16.18 -9.62
CA THR A 319 -7.17 16.41 -9.24
C THR A 319 -7.80 15.30 -8.41
N GLY A 320 -7.05 14.30 -7.93
CA GLY A 320 -7.55 13.20 -7.08
C GLY A 320 -8.61 12.29 -7.71
N ASP A 321 -9.18 12.70 -8.84
CA ASP A 321 -10.08 11.90 -9.64
C ASP A 321 -9.22 10.98 -10.53
N GLY A 322 -9.39 9.66 -10.36
CA GLY A 322 -8.79 8.62 -11.21
C GLY A 322 -9.20 8.69 -12.69
N SER A 323 -9.76 9.82 -13.10
CA SER A 323 -10.14 10.22 -14.45
C SER A 323 -8.99 10.89 -15.23
N SER A 324 -7.88 11.31 -14.62
CA SER A 324 -6.87 12.10 -15.37
C SER A 324 -6.05 11.34 -16.45
N TYR A 325 -6.35 10.06 -16.73
CA TYR A 325 -5.81 9.33 -17.90
C TYR A 325 -6.08 10.04 -19.25
N PHE A 326 -7.06 10.94 -19.30
CA PHE A 326 -7.56 11.51 -20.55
C PHE A 326 -6.66 12.54 -21.24
N ARG A 327 -5.66 13.13 -20.57
CA ARG A 327 -4.85 14.19 -21.21
C ARG A 327 -3.72 13.67 -22.11
N SER A 328 -3.13 12.50 -21.81
CA SER A 328 -1.96 11.99 -22.53
C SER A 328 -2.16 10.69 -23.29
N PHE A 329 -3.36 10.07 -23.23
CA PHE A 329 -3.71 8.77 -23.87
C PHE A 329 -2.87 7.55 -23.41
N PHE A 330 -1.75 7.78 -22.75
CA PHE A 330 -0.84 6.81 -22.17
C PHE A 330 -0.16 7.39 -20.91
N PRO A 331 0.12 6.60 -19.85
CA PRO A 331 0.59 7.13 -18.57
C PRO A 331 2.04 7.63 -18.58
N TYR A 332 2.84 7.25 -19.58
CA TYR A 332 4.26 7.58 -19.67
C TYR A 332 4.57 8.64 -20.72
N THR A 333 4.87 9.85 -20.25
CA THR A 333 5.37 11.00 -21.00
C THR A 333 6.67 11.52 -20.37
N THR A 334 7.39 12.41 -21.06
CA THR A 334 8.55 13.10 -20.47
C THR A 334 8.20 13.79 -19.15
N ASP A 335 7.00 14.39 -19.06
CA ASP A 335 6.52 15.03 -17.83
C ASP A 335 6.29 14.02 -16.71
N SER A 336 5.72 12.85 -17.01
CA SER A 336 5.56 11.79 -16.01
C SER A 336 6.91 11.29 -15.49
N ILE A 337 7.94 11.20 -16.35
CA ILE A 337 9.31 10.84 -15.95
C ILE A 337 9.93 11.92 -15.08
N ALA A 338 9.66 13.20 -15.37
CA ALA A 338 10.07 14.30 -14.50
C ALA A 338 9.42 14.19 -13.11
N LYS A 339 8.15 13.75 -13.01
CA LYS A 339 7.53 13.49 -11.69
C LYS A 339 8.24 12.39 -10.91
N TYR A 340 8.68 11.30 -11.55
CA TYR A 340 9.49 10.27 -10.88
C TYR A 340 10.81 10.83 -10.36
N ARG A 341 11.50 11.65 -11.16
CA ARG A 341 12.71 12.37 -10.74
C ARG A 341 12.44 13.22 -9.51
N ASP A 342 11.40 14.04 -9.57
CA ASP A 342 11.09 14.98 -8.50
C ASP A 342 10.67 14.24 -7.22
N PHE A 343 9.93 13.14 -7.36
CA PHE A 343 9.59 12.26 -6.25
C PHE A 343 10.85 11.65 -5.61
N PHE A 344 11.76 11.09 -6.41
CA PHE A 344 13.02 10.53 -5.93
C PHE A 344 13.91 11.59 -5.25
N ALA A 345 14.07 12.76 -5.87
CA ALA A 345 14.87 13.86 -5.34
C ALA A 345 14.36 14.36 -3.98
N ARG A 346 13.03 14.43 -3.80
CA ARG A 346 12.41 14.93 -2.57
C ARG A 346 12.31 13.91 -1.45
N THR A 347 12.43 12.62 -1.75
CA THR A 347 12.24 11.53 -0.76
C THR A 347 13.53 10.81 -0.40
N VAL A 348 14.43 10.58 -1.38
CA VAL A 348 15.56 9.66 -1.23
C VAL A 348 16.91 10.34 -1.48
N GLU A 349 16.99 11.37 -2.33
CA GLU A 349 18.29 11.99 -2.65
C GLU A 349 18.99 12.57 -1.41
N THR A 350 18.21 13.07 -0.44
CA THR A 350 18.70 13.55 0.86
C THR A 350 19.09 12.41 1.81
N GLU A 351 18.59 11.20 1.59
CA GLU A 351 18.78 10.00 2.43
C GLU A 351 19.23 8.80 1.60
N ARG A 352 20.42 8.92 0.99
CA ARG A 352 20.99 7.90 0.08
C ARG A 352 20.99 6.48 0.63
N SER A 353 20.95 6.27 1.95
CA SER A 353 20.85 4.95 2.58
C SER A 353 19.51 4.25 2.38
N LYS A 354 18.45 4.96 1.99
CA LYS A 354 17.07 4.43 1.88
C LYS A 354 16.59 4.24 0.44
N TYR A 355 17.48 4.28 -0.54
CA TYR A 355 17.11 4.11 -1.96
C TYR A 355 16.50 2.75 -2.29
N ASN A 356 16.72 1.73 -1.46
CA ASN A 356 16.12 0.40 -1.59
C ASN A 356 14.73 0.27 -0.95
N TYR A 357 14.15 1.33 -0.39
CA TYR A 357 12.81 1.29 0.21
C TYR A 357 11.69 1.42 -0.82
N ILE A 358 12.00 2.08 -1.93
CA ILE A 358 11.03 2.46 -2.95
C ILE A 358 11.15 1.55 -4.16
N CYS A 359 9.99 1.11 -4.62
CA CYS A 359 9.79 0.27 -5.79
C CYS A 359 8.98 1.03 -6.84
N TYR A 360 9.37 0.87 -8.10
CA TYR A 360 8.76 1.56 -9.23
C TYR A 360 8.06 0.57 -10.17
N PRO A 361 6.84 0.10 -9.84
CA PRO A 361 6.00 -0.62 -10.78
C PRO A 361 5.75 0.17 -12.07
N VAL A 362 5.61 -0.54 -13.18
CA VAL A 362 5.15 0.03 -14.45
C VAL A 362 3.92 -0.70 -14.96
N SER A 363 3.01 0.04 -15.61
CA SER A 363 1.87 -0.51 -16.33
C SER A 363 2.21 -0.78 -17.77
N ILE A 364 1.77 -1.93 -18.26
CA ILE A 364 1.99 -2.40 -19.63
C ILE A 364 0.68 -2.50 -20.41
N ALA A 365 -0.45 -2.17 -19.76
CA ALA A 365 -1.74 -2.06 -20.42
C ALA A 365 -1.69 -1.09 -21.60
N GLY A 366 -2.24 -1.53 -22.74
CA GLY A 366 -2.58 -0.66 -23.83
C GLY A 366 -3.94 0.00 -23.62
N TYR A 367 -4.14 1.15 -24.25
CA TYR A 367 -5.40 1.90 -24.21
C TYR A 367 -5.87 2.20 -25.62
N SER A 368 -7.16 2.05 -25.85
CA SER A 368 -7.78 2.28 -27.16
C SER A 368 -8.92 3.29 -27.10
N LEU A 369 -9.08 4.02 -28.21
CA LEU A 369 -10.10 5.05 -28.42
C LEU A 369 -10.72 4.88 -29.80
N ALA A 370 -12.05 4.99 -29.85
CA ALA A 370 -12.77 5.15 -31.10
C ALA A 370 -12.71 6.61 -31.57
N LEU A 371 -12.31 6.81 -32.83
CA LEU A 371 -12.32 8.09 -33.53
C LEU A 371 -13.73 8.51 -33.92
N GLU A 372 -13.97 9.82 -33.89
CA GLU A 372 -15.22 10.40 -34.39
C GLU A 372 -15.24 10.49 -35.92
N ASP A 373 -14.07 10.69 -36.54
CA ASP A 373 -13.90 10.79 -38.00
C ASP A 373 -12.80 9.82 -38.49
N LEU A 374 -13.16 8.98 -39.47
CA LEU A 374 -12.29 8.01 -40.13
C LEU A 374 -11.15 8.66 -40.93
N ALA A 375 -11.34 9.90 -41.39
CA ALA A 375 -10.33 10.66 -42.14
C ALA A 375 -9.32 11.36 -41.21
N ALA A 376 -9.61 11.47 -39.92
CA ALA A 376 -8.76 12.12 -38.93
C ALA A 376 -7.87 11.08 -38.21
N SER A 377 -6.96 10.44 -38.95
CA SER A 377 -5.97 9.51 -38.38
C SER A 377 -4.67 10.21 -37.94
N SER A 378 -4.71 11.53 -37.71
CA SER A 378 -3.59 12.32 -37.20
C SER A 378 -3.63 12.42 -35.68
N VAL A 379 -2.47 12.46 -35.03
CA VAL A 379 -2.35 12.71 -33.58
C VAL A 379 -3.11 14.00 -33.21
N GLY A 380 -4.10 13.92 -32.32
CA GLY A 380 -4.94 15.05 -31.89
C GLY A 380 -6.36 15.11 -32.49
N SER A 381 -6.76 14.11 -33.29
CA SER A 381 -8.11 13.97 -33.84
C SER A 381 -9.19 13.78 -32.75
N ARG A 382 -10.41 14.30 -32.99
CA ARG A 382 -11.55 14.17 -32.07
C ARG A 382 -12.00 12.71 -31.92
N SER A 383 -12.30 12.31 -30.68
CA SER A 383 -12.72 10.94 -30.34
C SER A 383 -14.22 10.89 -29.99
N ARG A 384 -14.88 9.81 -30.40
CA ARG A 384 -16.24 9.49 -29.96
C ARG A 384 -16.16 8.83 -28.59
N ARG A 385 -16.52 9.56 -27.53
CA ARG A 385 -16.54 9.06 -26.13
C ARG A 385 -17.39 7.79 -25.90
N SER A 386 -18.23 7.36 -26.85
CA SER A 386 -19.32 6.40 -26.62
C SER A 386 -19.31 5.14 -27.50
N SER A 387 -18.32 4.92 -28.36
CA SER A 387 -18.24 3.69 -29.18
C SER A 387 -17.18 2.73 -28.63
N PRO A 388 -17.52 1.47 -28.30
CA PRO A 388 -16.55 0.47 -27.86
C PRO A 388 -15.51 0.24 -28.96
N PRO A 389 -14.21 0.28 -28.65
CA PRO A 389 -13.16 -0.07 -29.61
C PRO A 389 -13.30 -1.53 -30.07
N THR A 390 -13.25 -1.76 -31.38
CA THR A 390 -13.36 -3.11 -31.97
C THR A 390 -12.21 -4.05 -31.59
N ILE A 391 -11.07 -3.48 -31.16
CA ILE A 391 -9.83 -4.21 -30.81
C ILE A 391 -9.72 -4.46 -29.29
N ALA A 392 -10.62 -3.90 -28.48
CA ALA A 392 -10.51 -3.97 -27.03
C ALA A 392 -11.16 -5.20 -26.42
N VAL A 393 -10.48 -5.75 -25.40
CA VAL A 393 -11.04 -6.78 -24.53
C VAL A 393 -11.88 -6.09 -23.47
N SER A 394 -13.14 -5.78 -23.81
CA SER A 394 -14.34 -5.57 -22.97
C SER A 394 -14.27 -4.82 -21.61
N GLN A 395 -13.14 -4.24 -21.20
CA GLN A 395 -13.00 -3.50 -19.95
C GLN A 395 -12.80 -2.02 -20.25
N LEU A 396 -13.83 -1.25 -19.94
CA LEU A 396 -13.77 0.21 -19.91
C LEU A 396 -13.16 0.61 -18.57
N LYS A 397 -11.94 1.14 -18.59
CA LYS A 397 -11.33 1.81 -17.45
C LYS A 397 -11.42 3.30 -17.70
N SER A 398 -12.29 3.99 -16.96
CA SER A 398 -12.53 5.43 -17.12
C SER A 398 -12.81 5.77 -18.60
N GLY A 399 -13.75 5.08 -19.26
CA GLY A 399 -14.14 5.36 -20.65
C GLY A 399 -13.12 5.03 -21.76
N LEU A 400 -11.90 4.60 -21.42
CA LEU A 400 -10.94 4.02 -22.36
C LEU A 400 -11.06 2.50 -22.33
N ALA A 401 -10.97 1.85 -23.48
CA ALA A 401 -10.97 0.40 -23.50
C ALA A 401 -9.54 -0.14 -23.45
N VAL A 402 -9.29 -1.04 -22.50
CA VAL A 402 -7.96 -1.61 -22.28
C VAL A 402 -7.67 -2.65 -23.36
N THR A 403 -6.45 -2.63 -23.88
CA THR A 403 -5.98 -3.52 -24.95
C THR A 403 -4.75 -4.31 -24.47
N PRO A 404 -4.78 -5.65 -24.50
CA PRO A 404 -3.62 -6.46 -24.15
C PRO A 404 -2.55 -6.40 -25.26
N TYR A 405 -1.30 -6.67 -24.88
CA TYR A 405 -0.15 -6.68 -25.78
C TYR A 405 -0.26 -7.72 -26.90
N ASP A 406 -0.87 -8.88 -26.63
CA ASP A 406 -1.10 -9.92 -27.64
C ASP A 406 -2.06 -9.49 -28.76
N ALA A 407 -3.01 -8.61 -28.47
CA ALA A 407 -3.85 -7.98 -29.49
C ALA A 407 -3.08 -6.95 -30.34
N THR A 408 -2.05 -6.29 -29.79
CA THR A 408 -1.31 -5.23 -30.49
C THR A 408 -0.10 -5.73 -31.27
N CYS A 409 0.57 -6.79 -30.80
CA CYS A 409 1.67 -7.41 -31.52
C CYS A 409 1.20 -8.07 -32.84
N ALA A 410 -0.03 -8.60 -32.86
CA ALA A 410 -0.67 -9.07 -34.08
C ALA A 410 -0.91 -7.94 -35.08
N THR A 411 -1.34 -6.74 -34.62
CA THR A 411 -1.55 -5.58 -35.50
C THR A 411 -0.29 -4.98 -36.12
N THR A 412 0.90 -5.30 -35.59
CA THR A 412 2.18 -4.88 -36.20
C THR A 412 2.77 -5.92 -37.14
N THR A 413 2.45 -7.20 -36.94
CA THR A 413 2.93 -8.31 -37.76
C THR A 413 2.02 -8.57 -38.96
N ASP A 414 0.71 -8.38 -38.82
CA ASP A 414 -0.22 -8.25 -39.94
C ASP A 414 -0.26 -6.78 -40.40
N LEU A 415 0.38 -6.51 -41.54
CA LEU A 415 0.54 -5.24 -42.26
C LEU A 415 -0.77 -4.44 -42.55
N ARG A 416 -1.56 -4.07 -41.53
CA ARG A 416 -2.86 -3.35 -41.70
C ARG A 416 -3.12 -2.23 -40.69
N ALA A 417 -2.14 -1.80 -39.90
CA ALA A 417 -2.22 -0.47 -39.29
C ALA A 417 -2.01 0.58 -40.40
N ASN A 418 -2.97 1.49 -40.57
CA ASN A 418 -2.84 2.56 -41.57
C ASN A 418 -1.73 3.56 -41.19
N VAL A 419 -1.49 3.71 -39.88
CA VAL A 419 -0.45 4.56 -39.31
C VAL A 419 0.10 3.89 -38.05
N SER A 420 1.43 3.81 -37.92
CA SER A 420 2.12 3.43 -36.68
C SER A 420 3.21 4.46 -36.39
N ILE A 421 3.13 5.08 -35.21
CA ILE A 421 4.07 6.10 -34.74
C ILE A 421 4.70 5.59 -33.47
N ARG A 422 6.03 5.42 -33.51
CA ARG A 422 6.80 5.11 -32.31
C ARG A 422 7.23 6.42 -31.65
N LEU A 423 6.67 6.66 -30.47
CA LEU A 423 7.16 7.69 -29.56
C LEU A 423 8.15 7.05 -28.57
N ARG A 424 8.80 7.88 -27.76
CA ARG A 424 9.89 7.44 -26.87
C ARG A 424 9.47 6.30 -25.92
N PHE A 425 8.30 6.40 -25.30
CA PHE A 425 7.83 5.45 -24.27
C PHE A 425 6.57 4.67 -24.66
N VAL A 426 6.04 4.92 -25.86
CA VAL A 426 4.75 4.38 -26.32
C VAL A 426 4.75 4.20 -27.83
N VAL A 427 4.04 3.19 -28.30
CA VAL A 427 3.67 3.03 -29.70
C VAL A 427 2.21 3.44 -29.86
N LEU A 428 1.96 4.38 -30.75
CA LEU A 428 0.62 4.75 -31.18
C LEU A 428 0.36 4.06 -32.51
N SER A 429 -0.72 3.30 -32.62
CA SER A 429 -1.13 2.68 -33.88
C SER A 429 -2.59 3.00 -34.16
N ALA A 430 -2.90 3.30 -35.41
CA ALA A 430 -4.23 3.55 -35.88
C ALA A 430 -4.66 2.44 -36.86
N ARG A 431 -5.85 1.90 -36.65
CA ARG A 431 -6.50 0.96 -37.57
C ARG A 431 -7.95 1.37 -37.72
N GLU A 432 -8.37 1.63 -38.96
CA GLU A 432 -9.74 2.08 -39.26
C GLU A 432 -10.13 3.29 -38.38
N SER A 433 -11.20 3.18 -37.60
CA SER A 433 -11.68 4.21 -36.66
C SER A 433 -11.06 4.10 -35.27
N GLN A 434 -9.93 3.41 -35.09
CA GLN A 434 -9.39 3.12 -33.76
C GLN A 434 -7.95 3.60 -33.61
N TRP A 435 -7.68 4.31 -32.51
CA TRP A 435 -6.31 4.47 -32.01
C TRP A 435 -6.06 3.52 -30.86
N VAL A 436 -4.84 3.00 -30.82
CA VAL A 436 -4.31 2.21 -29.71
C VAL A 436 -2.95 2.77 -29.32
N ALA A 437 -2.80 3.11 -28.04
CA ALA A 437 -1.51 3.37 -27.40
C ALA A 437 -1.10 2.13 -26.60
N TYR A 438 0.10 1.62 -26.83
CA TYR A 438 0.61 0.46 -26.09
C TYR A 438 2.13 0.50 -25.98
N GLN A 439 2.68 -0.41 -25.19
CA GLN A 439 4.12 -0.65 -25.12
C GLN A 439 4.50 -1.91 -25.86
N ASP A 440 5.61 -1.84 -26.59
CA ASP A 440 6.37 -3.02 -26.98
C ASP A 440 7.70 -3.06 -26.23
N LYS A 441 8.50 -4.10 -26.50
CA LYS A 441 9.80 -4.30 -25.89
C LYS A 441 10.72 -3.08 -26.03
N ASN A 442 10.76 -2.44 -27.19
CA ASN A 442 11.69 -1.33 -27.44
C ASN A 442 11.26 -0.04 -26.74
N SER A 443 9.96 0.29 -26.76
CA SER A 443 9.45 1.45 -26.02
C SER A 443 9.53 1.24 -24.50
N LEU A 444 9.36 0.00 -24.05
CA LEU A 444 9.49 -0.38 -22.65
C LEU A 444 10.95 -0.27 -22.17
N VAL A 445 11.93 -0.76 -22.94
CA VAL A 445 13.36 -0.57 -22.61
C VAL A 445 13.71 0.91 -22.48
N GLN A 446 13.24 1.76 -23.41
CA GLN A 446 13.45 3.21 -23.32
C GLN A 446 12.81 3.83 -22.07
N LEU A 447 11.63 3.35 -21.66
CA LEU A 447 11.00 3.77 -20.40
C LEU A 447 11.85 3.33 -19.20
N LEU A 448 12.29 2.07 -19.16
CA LEU A 448 13.09 1.51 -18.07
C LEU A 448 14.43 2.24 -17.93
N ASP A 449 15.09 2.57 -19.04
CA ASP A 449 16.32 3.36 -19.03
C ASP A 449 16.09 4.77 -18.51
N ALA A 450 15.01 5.43 -18.94
CA ALA A 450 14.65 6.75 -18.43
C ALA A 450 14.34 6.71 -16.92
N LEU A 451 13.59 5.70 -16.45
CA LEU A 451 13.30 5.50 -15.03
C LEU A 451 14.58 5.24 -14.23
N ARG A 452 15.48 4.38 -14.71
CA ARG A 452 16.78 4.13 -14.06
C ARG A 452 17.57 5.42 -13.91
N GLN A 453 17.64 6.25 -14.95
CA GLN A 453 18.36 7.52 -14.91
C GLN A 453 17.81 8.47 -13.85
N VAL A 454 16.48 8.58 -13.74
CA VAL A 454 15.86 9.55 -12.80
C VAL A 454 15.69 9.03 -11.37
N THR A 455 15.80 7.72 -11.15
CA THR A 455 15.67 7.08 -9.83
C THR A 455 17.02 6.61 -9.27
N GLY A 456 18.14 7.01 -9.87
CA GLY A 456 19.47 6.60 -9.44
C GLY A 456 19.72 5.09 -9.58
N GLY A 457 19.01 4.41 -10.50
CA GLY A 457 19.12 2.97 -10.70
C GLY A 457 18.41 2.15 -9.63
N ALA A 458 17.21 2.58 -9.20
CA ALA A 458 16.46 1.94 -8.12
C ALA A 458 16.46 0.39 -8.22
N PRO A 459 16.79 -0.32 -7.11
CA PRO A 459 16.96 -1.77 -7.13
C PRO A 459 15.64 -2.52 -7.29
N CYS A 460 14.50 -1.82 -7.20
CA CYS A 460 13.19 -2.42 -7.23
C CYS A 460 12.30 -1.82 -8.32
N LEU A 461 11.88 -2.67 -9.27
CA LEU A 461 10.82 -2.36 -10.22
C LEU A 461 9.71 -3.41 -10.10
N GLY A 462 8.55 -3.08 -10.63
CA GLY A 462 7.44 -4.01 -10.69
C GLY A 462 6.68 -3.94 -12.01
N VAL A 463 5.74 -4.87 -12.17
CA VAL A 463 4.72 -4.84 -13.19
C VAL A 463 3.35 -4.72 -12.52
N TRP A 464 2.64 -3.70 -12.92
CA TRP A 464 1.24 -3.46 -12.63
C TRP A 464 0.61 -3.12 -13.96
N ASP A 465 0.50 -4.08 -14.87
CA ASP A 465 -0.54 -5.09 -14.78
C ASP A 465 -0.23 -6.28 -15.73
N PRO A 466 0.37 -7.39 -15.22
CA PRO A 466 0.87 -8.49 -16.05
C PRO A 466 -0.23 -9.24 -16.80
N GLU A 467 -1.49 -9.11 -16.38
CA GLU A 467 -2.63 -9.66 -17.10
C GLU A 467 -2.83 -9.07 -18.50
N TRP A 468 -2.14 -7.99 -18.87
CA TRP A 468 -2.19 -7.40 -20.23
C TRP A 468 -0.97 -7.74 -21.06
N ASP A 469 -0.05 -8.54 -20.54
CA ASP A 469 1.05 -9.11 -21.32
C ASP A 469 0.54 -10.24 -22.24
N ASP A 470 1.43 -10.74 -23.09
CA ASP A 470 1.18 -11.94 -23.88
C ASP A 470 1.35 -13.21 -23.04
N ILE A 471 0.27 -13.60 -22.36
CA ILE A 471 0.23 -14.76 -21.44
C ILE A 471 0.49 -16.07 -22.19
N ALA A 472 0.16 -16.14 -23.48
CA ALA A 472 0.24 -17.37 -24.28
C ALA A 472 1.55 -17.49 -25.08
N GLY A 473 2.34 -16.43 -25.15
CA GLY A 473 3.52 -16.35 -26.02
C GLY A 473 3.16 -16.30 -27.51
N HIS A 474 2.00 -15.72 -27.85
CA HIS A 474 1.53 -15.54 -29.21
C HIS A 474 2.41 -14.59 -30.04
N CYS A 475 2.97 -13.55 -29.44
CA CYS A 475 3.77 -12.51 -30.07
C CYS A 475 5.20 -12.95 -30.42
N SER A 476 5.56 -14.21 -30.13
CA SER A 476 6.89 -14.72 -30.45
C SER A 476 7.11 -14.80 -31.97
N PRO A 477 8.31 -14.51 -32.48
CA PRO A 477 8.60 -14.63 -33.91
C PRO A 477 8.25 -16.01 -34.47
N GLN A 478 7.81 -16.07 -35.73
CA GLN A 478 7.52 -17.34 -36.38
C GLN A 478 8.73 -18.28 -36.33
N GLY A 479 8.51 -19.54 -35.94
CA GLY A 479 9.56 -20.54 -35.77
C GLY A 479 10.34 -20.43 -34.45
N ALA A 480 10.17 -19.36 -33.67
CA ALA A 480 10.71 -19.27 -32.33
C ALA A 480 9.85 -20.05 -31.32
N LYS A 481 10.47 -20.50 -30.23
CA LYS A 481 9.74 -21.06 -29.10
C LYS A 481 8.85 -19.97 -28.50
N ARG A 482 7.56 -20.28 -28.32
CA ARG A 482 6.61 -19.37 -27.66
C ARG A 482 7.14 -18.95 -26.29
N GLU A 483 7.25 -17.65 -26.09
CA GLU A 483 7.73 -17.02 -24.87
C GLU A 483 6.59 -16.22 -24.22
N PRO A 484 5.96 -16.77 -23.16
CA PRO A 484 4.93 -16.06 -22.42
C PRO A 484 5.54 -14.92 -21.60
N TYR A 485 4.75 -13.88 -21.37
CA TYR A 485 5.12 -12.70 -20.59
C TYR A 485 6.37 -11.94 -21.09
N PRO A 486 6.48 -11.65 -22.41
CA PRO A 486 7.68 -11.00 -22.97
C PRO A 486 7.94 -9.60 -22.40
N LEU A 487 6.91 -8.81 -22.10
CA LEU A 487 7.09 -7.47 -21.54
C LEU A 487 7.49 -7.53 -20.07
N THR A 488 6.81 -8.35 -19.28
CA THR A 488 7.13 -8.59 -17.87
C THR A 488 8.55 -9.10 -17.71
N LYS A 489 8.97 -10.05 -18.57
CA LYS A 489 10.35 -10.53 -18.59
C LYS A 489 11.33 -9.39 -18.89
N THR A 490 11.01 -8.53 -19.86
CA THR A 490 11.85 -7.37 -20.20
C THR A 490 12.08 -6.44 -18.99
N ILE A 491 11.04 -6.16 -18.19
CA ILE A 491 11.15 -5.32 -16.97
C ILE A 491 12.18 -5.88 -15.98
N PHE A 492 12.29 -7.21 -15.89
CA PHE A 492 13.09 -7.88 -14.88
C PHE A 492 14.46 -8.35 -15.36
N THR A 493 14.59 -8.72 -16.63
CA THR A 493 15.85 -9.28 -17.17
C THR A 493 16.73 -8.24 -17.85
N ASP A 494 16.16 -7.17 -18.41
CA ASP A 494 16.95 -6.15 -19.12
C ASP A 494 17.67 -5.19 -18.15
N ARG A 495 17.71 -5.52 -16.85
CA ARG A 495 18.40 -4.78 -15.79
C ARG A 495 19.92 -5.01 -15.76
N HIS A 496 20.42 -6.02 -16.47
CA HIS A 496 21.84 -6.40 -16.46
C HIS A 496 22.65 -5.84 -17.64
N ARG A 497 22.06 -5.01 -18.50
CA ARG A 497 22.69 -4.61 -19.77
C ARG A 497 23.68 -3.46 -19.69
N THR A 498 23.81 -2.81 -18.54
CA THR A 498 24.74 -1.71 -18.31
C THR A 498 25.36 -1.84 -16.92
N SER A 499 26.30 -2.77 -16.77
CA SER A 499 27.34 -2.70 -15.74
C SER A 499 28.69 -2.55 -16.43
#